data_AF-A0A351Y8Z9-F1
#
_entry.id   AF-A0A351Y8Z9-F1
#
_cell.length_a   1.000
_cell.length_b   1.000
_cell.length_c   1.000
_cell.angle_alpha   90.00
_cell.angle_beta   90.00
_cell.angle_gamma   90.00
#
_symmetry.space_group_name_H-M   'P 1'
#
loop_
_entity.id
_entity.type
_entity.pdbx_description
1 polymer ?
#
loop_
_entity_poly.entity_id
_entity_poly.type
_entity_poly.pdbx_seq_one_letter_code
_entity_poly.pdbx_strand_id
1 'polypeptide(L)'
;MSDFLKDYMVDPTLKKEVLSWIHEGKIERYSYGIYFFKGAKSPTALDAIRLRYIERNGKVYGFFSGKAFLNILKGKAISPKDNKLEIVSNLATSGRKSVSMFNENFILRKPYVKIDKYNVSLVSFLTYISSTPTSEIEENLSTLSNYVRQEHLSATNLSSLISRFPAKTFSKLLKTDLYRSFWKH
;
A
#
# COMPACT_ATOMS: atom_id res chain seq x y z
N MET A 1 -7.75 -28.73 -10.65
CA MET A 1 -7.52 -28.46 -9.20
C MET A 1 -7.36 -26.97 -9.03
N SER A 2 -8.22 -26.31 -8.25
CA SER A 2 -8.13 -24.86 -8.04
C SER A 2 -6.79 -24.49 -7.41
N ASP A 3 -6.03 -23.61 -8.08
CA ASP A 3 -4.71 -23.16 -7.64
C ASP A 3 -4.66 -22.52 -6.24
N PHE A 4 -5.83 -22.17 -5.68
CA PHE A 4 -6.04 -21.82 -4.27
C PHE A 4 -5.36 -22.78 -3.27
N LEU A 5 -5.25 -24.06 -3.64
CA LEU A 5 -4.85 -25.16 -2.75
C LEU A 5 -3.37 -25.53 -2.80
N LYS A 6 -2.58 -24.90 -3.67
CA LYS A 6 -1.17 -25.27 -3.88
C LYS A 6 -0.21 -24.54 -2.94
N ASP A 7 -0.51 -23.29 -2.56
CA ASP A 7 0.48 -22.44 -1.86
C ASP A 7 0.12 -22.05 -0.42
N TYR A 8 -1.14 -22.20 0.03
CA TYR A 8 -1.60 -21.58 1.29
C TYR A 8 -2.32 -22.50 2.29
N MET A 9 -2.52 -23.78 1.97
CA MET A 9 -3.31 -24.69 2.82
C MET A 9 -2.50 -25.93 3.20
N VAL A 10 -1.81 -25.83 4.34
CA VAL A 10 -1.06 -26.93 4.94
C VAL A 10 -2.00 -27.94 5.62
N ASP A 11 -3.21 -27.50 6.01
CA ASP A 11 -4.23 -28.34 6.64
C ASP A 11 -5.13 -29.04 5.59
N PRO A 12 -5.09 -30.39 5.50
CA PRO A 12 -5.91 -31.17 4.57
C PRO A 12 -7.42 -31.02 4.80
N THR A 13 -7.84 -30.77 6.03
CA THR A 13 -9.25 -30.65 6.45
C THR A 13 -9.86 -29.37 5.88
N LEU A 14 -9.18 -28.26 6.10
CA LEU A 14 -9.52 -26.94 5.57
C LEU A 14 -9.55 -26.97 4.04
N LYS A 15 -8.61 -27.67 3.40
CA LYS A 15 -8.58 -27.85 1.94
C LYS A 15 -9.81 -28.59 1.42
N LYS A 16 -10.27 -29.62 2.13
CA LYS A 16 -11.48 -30.37 1.79
C LYS A 16 -12.74 -29.51 1.94
N GLU A 17 -12.83 -28.72 3.02
CA GLU A 17 -13.96 -27.80 3.24
C GLU A 17 -14.06 -26.74 2.15
N VAL A 18 -12.94 -26.08 1.81
CA VAL A 18 -12.98 -25.05 0.77
C VAL A 18 -13.31 -25.65 -0.61
N LEU A 19 -12.83 -26.86 -0.92
CA LEU A 19 -13.24 -27.58 -2.13
C LEU A 19 -14.75 -27.86 -2.14
N SER A 20 -15.32 -28.30 -1.02
CA SER A 20 -16.77 -28.51 -0.89
C SER A 20 -17.52 -27.21 -1.14
N TRP A 21 -17.09 -26.07 -0.59
CA TRP A 21 -17.72 -24.78 -0.85
C TRP A 21 -17.63 -24.33 -2.31
N ILE A 22 -16.54 -24.65 -3.02
CA ILE A 22 -16.43 -24.40 -4.46
C ILE A 22 -17.43 -25.29 -5.21
N HIS A 23 -17.48 -26.59 -4.90
CA HIS A 23 -18.38 -27.54 -5.54
C HIS A 23 -19.85 -27.20 -5.30
N GLU A 24 -20.18 -26.73 -4.10
CA GLU A 24 -21.53 -26.29 -3.71
C GLU A 24 -21.88 -24.90 -4.26
N GLY A 25 -20.96 -24.22 -4.95
CA GLY A 25 -21.18 -22.88 -5.50
C GLY A 25 -21.33 -21.78 -4.43
N LYS A 26 -20.86 -22.03 -3.21
CA LYS A 26 -20.90 -21.08 -2.08
C LYS A 26 -19.83 -20.00 -2.20
N ILE A 27 -18.75 -20.25 -2.93
CA ILE A 27 -17.69 -19.27 -3.19
C ILE A 27 -17.43 -19.12 -4.68
N GLU A 28 -17.15 -17.89 -5.09
CA GLU A 28 -16.82 -17.53 -6.46
C GLU A 28 -15.40 -16.96 -6.52
N ARG A 29 -14.70 -17.23 -7.63
CA ARG A 29 -13.34 -16.76 -7.86
C ARG A 29 -13.40 -15.38 -8.52
N TYR A 30 -12.80 -14.38 -7.87
CA TYR A 30 -12.59 -13.07 -8.49
C TYR A 30 -11.30 -13.06 -9.35
N SER A 31 -10.21 -13.59 -8.80
CA SER A 31 -8.92 -13.70 -9.50
C SER A 31 -8.09 -14.84 -8.91
N TYR A 32 -6.88 -15.10 -9.44
CA TYR A 32 -5.98 -16.08 -8.86
C TYR A 32 -5.68 -15.77 -7.39
N GLY A 33 -6.05 -16.72 -6.51
CA GLY A 33 -5.86 -16.59 -5.07
C GLY A 33 -6.84 -15.65 -4.36
N ILE A 34 -7.89 -15.17 -5.03
CA ILE A 34 -8.90 -14.26 -4.46
C ILE A 34 -10.29 -14.81 -4.72
N TYR A 35 -10.97 -15.14 -3.63
CA TYR A 35 -12.28 -15.78 -3.60
C TYR A 35 -13.21 -15.01 -2.68
N PHE A 36 -14.51 -15.05 -2.96
CA PHE A 36 -15.53 -14.40 -2.14
C PHE A 36 -16.77 -15.29 -2.02
N PHE A 37 -17.52 -15.14 -0.94
CA PHE A 37 -18.77 -15.87 -0.76
C PHE A 37 -19.87 -15.33 -1.67
N LYS A 38 -20.59 -16.24 -2.31
CA LYS A 38 -21.76 -15.89 -3.12
C LYS A 38 -22.83 -15.30 -2.23
N GLY A 39 -23.41 -14.16 -2.63
CA GLY A 39 -24.32 -13.37 -1.81
C GLY A 39 -23.64 -12.34 -0.90
N ALA A 40 -22.32 -12.40 -0.74
CA ALA A 40 -21.55 -11.27 -0.22
C ALA A 40 -21.32 -10.23 -1.33
N LYS A 41 -20.99 -9.00 -0.94
CA LYS A 41 -20.59 -7.96 -1.89
C LYS A 41 -19.36 -8.43 -2.68
N SER A 42 -19.47 -8.49 -4.01
CA SER A 42 -18.35 -8.84 -4.87
C SER A 42 -17.17 -7.88 -4.64
N PRO A 43 -15.94 -8.39 -4.52
CA PRO A 43 -14.77 -7.55 -4.30
C PRO A 43 -14.54 -6.63 -5.50
N THR A 44 -14.14 -5.39 -5.21
CA THR A 44 -13.65 -4.48 -6.24
C THR A 44 -12.20 -4.79 -6.57
N ALA A 45 -11.70 -4.23 -7.68
CA ALA A 45 -10.28 -4.32 -8.01
C ALA A 45 -9.39 -3.71 -6.90
N LEU A 46 -9.87 -2.65 -6.23
CA LEU A 46 -9.15 -2.04 -5.11
C LEU A 46 -9.08 -2.98 -3.90
N ASP A 47 -10.15 -3.71 -3.60
CA ASP A 47 -10.16 -4.71 -2.51
C ASP A 47 -9.17 -5.84 -2.81
N ALA A 48 -9.16 -6.33 -4.05
CA ALA A 48 -8.22 -7.35 -4.50
C ALA A 48 -6.76 -6.87 -4.46
N ILE A 49 -6.50 -5.62 -4.85
CA ILE A 49 -5.19 -4.98 -4.75
C ILE A 49 -4.73 -4.87 -3.30
N ARG A 50 -5.61 -4.41 -2.40
CA ARG A 50 -5.30 -4.27 -0.97
C ARG A 50 -4.91 -5.61 -0.37
N LEU A 51 -5.74 -6.63 -0.59
CA LEU A 51 -5.51 -7.99 -0.11
C LEU A 51 -4.19 -8.58 -0.63
N ARG A 52 -3.87 -8.33 -1.91
CA ARG A 52 -2.69 -8.90 -2.55
C ARG A 52 -1.38 -8.19 -2.21
N TYR A 53 -1.38 -6.86 -2.08
CA TYR A 53 -0.15 -6.07 -2.04
C TYR A 53 0.03 -5.18 -0.82
N ILE A 54 -1.04 -4.85 -0.08
CA ILE A 54 -0.99 -3.85 0.99
C ILE A 54 -1.10 -4.53 2.35
N GLU A 55 -2.15 -5.28 2.60
CA GLU A 55 -2.38 -5.90 3.90
C GLU A 55 -3.24 -7.16 3.80
N ARG A 56 -2.91 -8.14 4.63
CA ARG A 56 -3.71 -9.35 4.82
C ARG A 56 -3.36 -9.99 6.16
N ASN A 57 -4.37 -10.54 6.84
CA ASN A 57 -4.22 -11.26 8.11
C ASN A 57 -3.43 -10.46 9.17
N GLY A 58 -3.75 -9.17 9.33
CA GLY A 58 -3.09 -8.28 10.29
C GLY A 58 -1.62 -7.94 9.98
N LYS A 59 -1.08 -8.39 8.84
CA LYS A 59 0.26 -8.06 8.37
C LYS A 59 0.19 -7.00 7.27
N VAL A 60 1.01 -5.97 7.41
CA VAL A 60 1.18 -4.90 6.43
C VAL A 60 2.40 -5.18 5.57
N TYR A 61 2.22 -5.11 4.26
CA TYR A 61 3.23 -5.38 3.23
C TYR A 61 3.49 -4.16 2.35
N GLY A 62 2.55 -3.22 2.26
CA GLY A 62 2.59 -2.14 1.29
C GLY A 62 1.68 -0.97 1.62
N PHE A 63 1.65 0.01 0.71
CA PHE A 63 0.78 1.18 0.79
C PHE A 63 0.53 1.75 -0.61
N PHE A 64 -0.52 2.57 -0.75
CA PHE A 64 -0.73 3.38 -1.93
C PHE A 64 0.18 4.61 -1.92
N SER A 65 0.81 4.91 -3.05
CA SER A 65 1.80 6.00 -3.24
C SER A 65 1.27 7.08 -4.19
N GLY A 66 2.06 8.14 -4.40
CA GLY A 66 1.76 9.21 -5.36
C GLY A 66 0.41 9.89 -5.10
N LYS A 67 -0.38 10.09 -6.17
CA LYS A 67 -1.69 10.75 -6.07
C LYS A 67 -2.67 10.00 -5.16
N ALA A 68 -2.61 8.67 -5.12
CA ALA A 68 -3.48 7.88 -4.27
C ALA A 68 -3.17 8.11 -2.77
N PHE A 69 -1.89 8.24 -2.41
CA PHE A 69 -1.49 8.64 -1.05
C PHE A 69 -2.10 10.00 -0.68
N LEU A 70 -1.91 11.01 -1.52
CA LEU A 70 -2.45 12.35 -1.25
C LEU A 70 -3.98 12.37 -1.16
N ASN A 71 -4.66 11.60 -2.01
CA ASN A 71 -6.11 11.46 -1.95
C ASN A 71 -6.57 10.87 -0.61
N ILE A 72 -5.90 9.82 -0.11
CA ILE A 72 -6.18 9.25 1.22
C ILE A 72 -6.05 10.34 2.29
N LEU A 73 -4.94 11.10 2.29
CA LEU A 73 -4.73 12.16 3.28
C LEU A 73 -5.80 13.25 3.24
N LYS A 74 -6.39 13.49 2.06
CA LYS A 74 -7.47 14.46 1.85
C LYS A 74 -8.88 13.85 2.02
N GLY A 75 -9.01 12.59 2.43
CA GLY A 75 -10.30 11.90 2.54
C GLY A 75 -10.99 11.65 1.19
N LYS A 76 -10.25 11.71 0.08
CA LYS A 76 -10.78 11.47 -1.27
C LYS A 76 -10.68 9.99 -1.63
N ALA A 77 -11.65 9.52 -2.42
CA ALA A 77 -11.66 8.16 -2.94
C ALA A 77 -10.44 7.87 -3.83
N ILE A 78 -10.00 6.61 -3.82
CA ILE A 78 -8.97 6.08 -4.72
C ILE A 78 -9.66 5.32 -5.84
N SER A 79 -9.23 5.56 -7.08
CA SER A 79 -9.73 4.87 -8.27
C SER A 79 -8.59 4.07 -8.92
N PRO A 80 -8.73 2.73 -9.09
CA PRO A 80 -7.79 1.92 -9.84
C PRO A 80 -7.66 2.31 -11.31
N LYS A 81 -8.73 2.90 -11.87
CA LYS A 81 -8.84 3.31 -13.28
C LYS A 81 -7.97 4.51 -13.66
N ASP A 82 -7.35 5.16 -12.68
CA ASP A 82 -6.65 6.43 -12.89
C ASP A 82 -5.33 6.29 -13.69
N ASN A 83 -4.97 5.10 -14.21
CA ASN A 83 -3.72 4.75 -14.93
C ASN A 83 -2.41 5.18 -14.23
N LYS A 84 -2.52 5.80 -13.06
CA LYS A 84 -1.46 6.36 -12.22
C LYS A 84 -1.53 5.77 -10.81
N LEU A 85 -2.34 4.73 -10.58
CA LEU A 85 -2.35 4.04 -9.30
C LEU A 85 -0.96 3.46 -9.06
N GLU A 86 -0.30 3.92 -8.00
CA GLU A 86 1.03 3.46 -7.61
C GLU A 86 0.93 2.75 -6.26
N ILE A 87 1.52 1.56 -6.18
CA ILE A 87 1.58 0.74 -4.98
C ILE A 87 3.04 0.44 -4.71
N VAL A 88 3.44 0.62 -3.45
CA VAL A 88 4.76 0.23 -2.96
C VAL A 88 4.56 -0.95 -2.03
N SER A 89 5.26 -2.07 -2.27
CA SER A 89 5.03 -3.31 -1.51
C SER A 89 6.28 -4.17 -1.38
N ASN A 90 6.46 -4.80 -0.22
CA ASN A 90 7.45 -5.85 0.02
C ASN A 90 7.29 -7.04 -0.96
N LEU A 91 6.11 -7.22 -1.54
CA LEU A 91 5.80 -8.28 -2.50
C LEU A 91 6.22 -7.93 -3.94
N ALA A 92 6.78 -6.74 -4.16
CA ALA A 92 7.38 -6.37 -5.43
C ALA A 92 8.73 -7.07 -5.62
N THR A 93 8.85 -7.84 -6.69
CA THR A 93 10.08 -8.59 -7.03
C THR A 93 11.14 -7.75 -7.74
N SER A 94 10.76 -6.61 -8.32
CA SER A 94 11.64 -5.69 -9.06
C SER A 94 11.39 -4.24 -8.66
N GLY A 95 12.32 -3.34 -8.98
CA GLY A 95 12.31 -1.96 -8.50
C GLY A 95 11.04 -1.17 -8.86
N ARG A 96 10.62 -1.21 -10.12
CA ARG A 96 9.39 -0.58 -10.62
C ARG A 96 8.90 -1.35 -11.85
N LYS A 97 7.62 -1.69 -11.91
CA LYS A 97 6.99 -2.31 -13.09
C LYS A 97 5.53 -1.92 -13.24
N SER A 98 5.07 -1.89 -14.48
CA SER A 98 3.63 -1.88 -14.77
C SER A 98 3.07 -3.28 -14.57
N VAL A 99 1.90 -3.37 -13.93
CA VAL A 99 1.18 -4.62 -13.68
C VAL A 99 -0.22 -4.47 -14.23
N SER A 100 -0.63 -5.45 -15.04
CA SER A 100 -2.02 -5.59 -15.48
C SER A 100 -2.65 -6.76 -14.71
N MET A 101 -3.57 -6.46 -13.79
CA MET A 101 -4.24 -7.46 -12.95
C MET A 101 -5.58 -6.90 -12.47
N PHE A 102 -6.56 -7.79 -12.25
CA PHE A 102 -7.92 -7.40 -11.81
C PHE A 102 -8.65 -6.47 -12.79
N ASN A 103 -8.35 -6.59 -14.08
CA ASN A 103 -8.81 -5.71 -15.16
C ASN A 103 -8.37 -4.24 -15.00
N GLU A 104 -7.30 -4.00 -14.24
CA GLU A 104 -6.75 -2.67 -13.99
C GLU A 104 -5.24 -2.66 -14.29
N ASN A 105 -4.72 -1.48 -14.62
CA ASN A 105 -3.30 -1.25 -14.80
C ASN A 105 -2.77 -0.36 -13.68
N PHE A 106 -1.72 -0.79 -13.01
CA PHE A 106 -1.10 -0.04 -11.92
C PHE A 106 0.41 -0.21 -11.89
N ILE A 107 1.09 0.69 -11.20
CA ILE A 107 2.53 0.66 -11.01
C ILE A 107 2.82 -0.03 -9.68
N LEU A 108 3.63 -1.07 -9.70
CA LEU A 108 4.15 -1.74 -8.50
C LEU A 108 5.63 -1.41 -8.30
N ARG A 109 6.00 -1.00 -7.10
CA ARG A 109 7.36 -0.60 -6.74
C ARG A 109 7.87 -1.34 -5.51
N LYS A 110 9.17 -1.63 -5.50
CA LYS A 110 9.88 -2.13 -4.32
C LYS A 110 10.12 -0.97 -3.34
N PRO A 111 9.89 -1.16 -2.04
CA PRO A 111 10.14 -0.11 -1.07
C PRO A 111 11.63 0.10 -0.82
N TYR A 112 11.99 1.29 -0.34
CA TYR A 112 13.35 1.61 0.12
C TYR A 112 13.72 0.83 1.39
N VAL A 113 12.73 0.49 2.21
CA VAL A 113 12.87 -0.22 3.49
C VAL A 113 11.77 -1.26 3.59
N LYS A 114 12.04 -2.41 4.21
CA LYS A 114 11.02 -3.42 4.46
C LYS A 114 9.87 -2.82 5.29
N ILE A 115 8.65 -2.92 4.78
CA ILE A 115 7.45 -2.35 5.39
C ILE A 115 6.89 -3.30 6.45
N ASP A 116 6.43 -2.76 7.56
CA ASP A 116 5.59 -3.44 8.55
C ASP A 116 4.58 -2.45 9.17
N LYS A 117 3.77 -2.95 10.11
CA LYS A 117 2.73 -2.15 10.76
C LYS A 117 3.25 -0.99 11.61
N TYR A 118 4.54 -1.00 11.98
CA TYR A 118 5.15 0.01 12.85
C TYR A 118 5.80 1.14 12.05
N ASN A 119 6.27 0.85 10.84
CA ASN A 119 6.99 1.83 10.01
C ASN A 119 6.20 2.32 8.79
N VAL A 120 5.06 1.70 8.44
CA VAL A 120 4.33 1.99 7.19
C VAL A 120 4.02 3.47 7.02
N SER A 121 3.59 4.17 8.08
CA SER A 121 3.22 5.58 8.00
C SER A 121 4.42 6.45 7.63
N LEU A 122 5.55 6.30 8.32
CA LEU A 122 6.78 7.03 8.01
C LEU A 122 7.33 6.67 6.63
N VAL A 123 7.37 5.38 6.27
CA VAL A 123 7.88 4.94 4.97
C VAL A 123 7.01 5.46 3.84
N SER A 124 5.68 5.47 3.99
CA SER A 124 4.76 6.02 2.98
C SER A 124 4.95 7.52 2.79
N PHE A 125 5.10 8.27 3.88
CA PHE A 125 5.35 9.70 3.87
C PHE A 125 6.65 10.03 3.14
N LEU A 126 7.76 9.43 3.55
CA LEU A 126 9.07 9.67 2.92
C LEU A 126 9.11 9.22 1.47
N THR A 127 8.35 8.17 1.13
CA THR A 127 8.23 7.73 -0.27
C THR A 127 7.52 8.77 -1.11
N TYR A 128 6.41 9.35 -0.62
CA TYR A 128 5.72 10.45 -1.29
C TYR A 128 6.66 11.66 -1.49
N ILE A 129 7.34 12.12 -0.43
CA ILE A 129 8.29 13.24 -0.51
C ILE A 129 9.42 12.96 -1.52
N SER A 130 9.94 11.75 -1.55
CA SER A 130 11.00 11.35 -2.49
C SER A 130 10.56 11.48 -3.95
N SER A 131 9.34 11.03 -4.27
CA SER A 131 8.82 10.98 -5.65
C SER A 131 8.12 12.25 -6.13
N THR A 132 7.65 13.10 -5.23
CA THR A 132 6.78 14.24 -5.58
C THR A 132 7.61 15.51 -5.83
N PRO A 133 7.30 16.33 -6.86
CA PRO A 133 7.94 17.64 -7.06
C PRO A 133 7.78 18.56 -5.84
N THR A 134 8.77 19.42 -5.59
CA THR A 134 8.74 20.32 -4.43
C THR A 134 7.53 21.27 -4.44
N SER A 135 7.13 21.77 -5.60
CA SER A 135 5.96 22.65 -5.75
C SER A 135 4.66 21.98 -5.28
N GLU A 136 4.45 20.71 -5.63
CA GLU A 136 3.27 19.95 -5.17
C GLU A 136 3.34 19.68 -3.67
N ILE A 137 4.54 19.52 -3.08
CA ILE A 137 4.70 19.41 -1.62
C ILE A 137 4.29 20.72 -0.94
N GLU A 138 4.75 21.85 -1.47
CA GLU A 138 4.44 23.20 -0.97
C GLU A 138 2.93 23.51 -1.00
N GLU A 139 2.24 23.13 -2.08
CA GLU A 139 0.79 23.25 -2.21
C GLU A 139 0.00 22.43 -1.16
N ASN A 140 0.63 21.41 -0.57
CA ASN A 140 -0.02 20.44 0.31
C ASN A 140 0.56 20.40 1.74
N LEU A 141 1.32 21.43 2.14
CA LEU A 141 2.02 21.50 3.43
C LEU A 141 1.12 21.25 4.65
N SER A 142 -0.08 21.83 4.66
CA SER A 142 -1.02 21.68 5.77
C SER A 142 -1.49 20.23 5.92
N THR A 143 -1.83 19.59 4.80
CA THR A 143 -2.25 18.18 4.75
C THR A 143 -1.12 17.26 5.20
N LEU A 144 0.09 17.48 4.69
CA LEU A 144 1.28 16.69 5.04
C LEU A 144 1.70 16.88 6.50
N SER A 145 1.63 18.10 7.02
CA SER A 145 1.93 18.39 8.42
C SER A 145 0.90 17.80 9.37
N ASN A 146 -0.38 17.82 9.00
CA ASN A 146 -1.43 17.18 9.79
C ASN A 146 -1.23 15.67 9.87
N TYR A 147 -0.84 15.04 8.75
CA TYR A 147 -0.50 13.62 8.74
C TYR A 147 0.65 13.28 9.69
N VAL A 148 1.74 14.06 9.69
CA VAL A 148 2.88 13.88 10.61
C VAL A 148 2.43 13.90 12.09
N ARG A 149 1.50 14.80 12.44
CA ARG A 149 0.95 14.90 13.81
C ARG A 149 0.03 13.74 14.15
N GLN A 150 -0.92 13.41 13.26
CA GLN A 150 -1.91 12.35 13.48
C GLN A 150 -1.26 10.97 13.61
N GLU A 151 -0.20 10.72 12.86
CA GLU A 151 0.55 9.45 12.89
C GLU A 151 1.69 9.47 13.94
N HIS A 152 1.81 10.53 14.73
CA HIS A 152 2.84 10.70 15.76
C HIS A 152 4.28 10.47 15.25
N LEU A 153 4.56 10.92 14.02
CA LEU A 153 5.89 10.73 13.43
C LEU A 153 6.89 11.65 14.13
N SER A 154 7.88 11.07 14.78
CA SER A 154 8.94 11.82 15.47
C SER A 154 10.20 11.91 14.63
N ALA A 155 11.04 12.91 14.86
CA ALA A 155 12.32 12.96 14.15
C ALA A 155 13.33 11.92 14.67
N THR A 156 13.08 11.27 15.82
CA THR A 156 13.79 10.03 16.19
C THR A 156 13.50 8.91 15.18
N ASN A 157 12.21 8.71 14.82
CA ASN A 157 11.85 7.73 13.79
C ASN A 157 12.44 8.13 12.43
N LEU A 158 12.40 9.42 12.09
CA LEU A 158 12.97 9.95 10.85
C LEU A 158 14.47 9.63 10.75
N SER A 159 15.24 9.91 11.81
CA SER A 159 16.69 9.66 11.89
C SER A 159 17.06 8.21 11.63
N SER A 160 16.25 7.26 12.11
CA SER A 160 16.48 5.83 11.89
C SER A 160 16.42 5.40 10.41
N LEU A 161 15.75 6.19 9.55
CA LEU A 161 15.55 5.87 8.15
C LEU A 161 16.34 6.77 7.19
N ILE A 162 17.15 7.72 7.68
CA ILE A 162 17.87 8.69 6.84
C ILE A 162 18.71 8.01 5.77
N SER A 163 19.53 7.04 6.17
CA SER A 163 20.46 6.34 5.27
C SER A 163 19.76 5.43 4.25
N ARG A 164 18.46 5.17 4.41
CA ARG A 164 17.70 4.27 3.55
C ARG A 164 17.01 4.97 2.39
N PHE A 165 16.82 6.28 2.48
CA PHE A 165 16.16 7.07 1.44
C PHE A 165 17.18 7.89 0.64
N PRO A 166 16.87 8.25 -0.61
CA PRO A 166 17.70 9.17 -1.39
C PRO A 166 17.90 10.50 -0.66
N ALA A 167 19.12 11.07 -0.70
CA ALA A 167 19.46 12.33 -0.02
C ALA A 167 18.49 13.48 -0.36
N LYS A 168 18.00 13.53 -1.61
CA LYS A 168 17.01 14.52 -2.09
C LYS A 168 15.72 14.55 -1.25
N THR A 169 15.34 13.44 -0.62
CA THR A 169 14.14 13.36 0.22
C THR A 169 14.27 14.31 1.41
N PHE A 170 15.41 14.26 2.10
CA PHE A 170 15.70 15.13 3.23
C PHE A 170 15.93 16.58 2.80
N SER A 171 16.60 16.79 1.67
CA SER A 171 16.73 18.13 1.10
C SER A 171 15.37 18.78 0.84
N LYS A 172 14.36 18.02 0.38
CA LYS A 172 12.99 18.53 0.22
C LYS A 172 12.32 18.84 1.55
N LEU A 173 12.44 17.96 2.55
CA LEU A 173 11.88 18.21 3.89
C LEU A 173 12.41 19.50 4.52
N LEU A 174 13.70 19.80 4.33
CA LEU A 174 14.31 21.03 4.82
C LEU A 174 13.83 22.25 4.03
N LYS A 175 13.84 22.17 2.68
CA LYS A 175 13.41 23.28 1.81
C LYS A 175 11.95 23.71 2.03
N THR A 176 11.09 22.75 2.36
CA THR A 176 9.65 22.96 2.55
C THR A 176 9.25 23.17 4.01
N ASP A 177 10.23 23.26 4.93
CA ASP A 177 10.03 23.36 6.38
C ASP A 177 9.22 22.21 7.03
N LEU A 178 8.84 21.17 6.27
CA LEU A 178 8.11 20.00 6.79
C LEU A 178 8.87 19.26 7.89
N TYR A 179 10.19 19.33 7.89
CA TYR A 179 11.02 18.77 8.96
C TYR A 179 10.58 19.27 10.36
N ARG A 180 10.11 20.53 10.49
CA ARG A 180 9.67 21.09 11.77
C ARG A 180 8.45 20.37 12.35
N SER A 181 7.62 19.76 11.51
CA SER A 181 6.43 19.04 11.95
C SER A 181 6.77 17.79 12.77
N PHE A 182 7.99 17.27 12.66
CA PHE A 182 8.46 16.10 13.42
C PHE A 182 8.90 16.41 14.86
N TRP A 183 9.03 17.69 15.21
CA TRP A 183 9.42 18.17 16.55
C TRP A 183 8.31 18.82 17.35
N LYS A 184 7.14 19.04 16.72
CA LYS A 184 5.99 19.66 17.37
C LYS A 184 4.98 18.57 17.73
N HIS A 185 5.14 17.97 18.90
CA HIS A 185 4.14 17.12 19.54
C HIS A 185 3.84 17.67 20.93
#